data_AF-A0A2G5QUL8-F1
#
_entry.id   AF-A0A2G5QUL8-F1
#
_cell.length_a   1.000
_cell.length_b   1.000
_cell.length_c   1.000
_cell.angle_alpha   90.00
_cell.angle_beta   90.00
_cell.angle_gamma   90.00
#
_symmetry.space_group_name_H-M   'P 1'
#
loop_
_entity.id
_entity.type
_entity.pdbx_description
1 polymer ?
#
loop_
_entity_poly.entity_id
_entity_poly.type
_entity_poly.pdbx_seq_one_letter_code
_entity_poly.pdbx_strand_id
1 'polypeptide(L)'
;MARTGFELDPHRLVPAVSALRSFLYEPARLGVTMGHLAVATLLFRYGVLGEAKILRALGRMSLTTYSLQSILTSLLFYGFGLVGSISFSGLMLTSAAIWAVTGAMAVLWLRKFPIGPAEWLIRAAAYGRWRSRLPGAGA
;
A
#
# COMPACT_ATOMS: atom_id res chain seq x y z
N MET A 1 -25.04 5.50 -54.64
CA MET A 1 -24.35 5.80 -53.37
C MET A 1 -22.89 5.42 -53.53
N ALA A 2 -22.01 6.41 -53.69
CA ALA A 2 -20.59 6.18 -54.02
C ALA A 2 -19.83 5.75 -52.76
N ARG A 3 -19.22 4.56 -52.79
CA ARG A 3 -18.22 4.13 -51.80
C ARG A 3 -16.96 4.96 -52.05
N THR A 4 -16.83 6.08 -51.36
CA THR A 4 -15.53 6.77 -51.28
C THR A 4 -14.55 5.78 -50.66
N GLY A 5 -13.40 5.51 -51.29
CA GLY A 5 -12.36 4.54 -50.83
C GLY A 5 -11.71 4.86 -49.48
N PHE A 6 -12.39 5.68 -48.68
CA PHE A 6 -12.11 6.09 -47.31
C PHE A 6 -13.21 5.56 -46.36
N GLU A 7 -13.85 4.44 -46.68
CA GLU A 7 -14.65 3.67 -45.71
C GLU A 7 -13.67 3.02 -44.72
N LEU A 8 -13.41 3.72 -43.61
CA LEU A 8 -12.61 3.23 -42.49
C LEU A 8 -13.29 2.00 -41.86
N ASP A 9 -12.85 0.81 -42.27
CA ASP A 9 -13.46 -0.46 -41.87
C ASP A 9 -13.26 -0.72 -40.35
N PRO A 10 -14.31 -0.57 -39.52
CA PRO A 10 -14.16 -0.61 -38.06
C PRO A 10 -13.61 -1.96 -37.58
N HIS A 11 -13.91 -3.04 -38.30
CA HIS A 11 -13.44 -4.38 -37.96
C HIS A 11 -11.92 -4.56 -38.09
N ARG A 12 -11.24 -3.73 -38.90
CA ARG A 12 -9.77 -3.76 -39.05
C ARG A 12 -9.08 -2.72 -38.19
N LEU A 13 -9.71 -1.58 -37.98
CA LEU A 13 -9.13 -0.46 -37.23
C LEU A 13 -9.25 -0.66 -35.72
N VAL A 14 -10.34 -1.24 -35.23
CA VAL A 14 -10.56 -1.47 -33.79
C VAL A 14 -9.48 -2.40 -33.18
N PRO A 15 -9.10 -3.54 -33.81
CA PRO A 15 -8.01 -4.38 -33.29
C PRO A 15 -6.66 -3.67 -33.28
N ALA A 16 -6.32 -2.93 -34.33
CA ALA A 16 -5.04 -2.22 -34.43
C ALA A 16 -4.95 -1.06 -33.41
N VAL A 17 -6.00 -0.25 -33.30
CA VAL A 17 -6.07 0.87 -32.36
C VAL A 17 -6.10 0.38 -30.91
N SER A 18 -6.81 -0.72 -30.62
CA SER A 18 -6.83 -1.31 -29.28
C SER A 18 -5.48 -1.93 -28.89
N ALA A 19 -4.79 -2.61 -29.81
CA ALA A 19 -3.45 -3.14 -29.59
C ALA A 19 -2.44 -2.01 -29.30
N LEU A 20 -2.46 -0.94 -30.11
CA LEU A 20 -1.62 0.24 -29.91
C LEU A 20 -1.93 0.93 -28.57
N ARG A 21 -3.22 1.11 -28.25
CA ARG A 21 -3.63 1.70 -26.97
C ARG A 21 -3.13 0.87 -25.79
N SER A 22 -3.30 -0.45 -25.80
CA SER A 22 -2.82 -1.32 -24.72
C SER A 22 -1.30 -1.24 -24.57
N PHE A 23 -0.57 -1.27 -25.69
CA PHE A 23 0.88 -1.16 -25.71
C PHE A 23 1.39 0.17 -25.16
N LEU A 24 0.69 1.29 -25.43
CA LEU A 24 1.05 2.61 -24.90
C LEU A 24 0.54 2.83 -23.47
N TYR A 25 -0.57 2.21 -23.09
CA TYR A 25 -1.23 2.43 -21.81
C TYR A 25 -0.44 1.87 -20.63
N GLU A 26 0.14 0.67 -20.77
CA GLU A 26 0.94 0.07 -19.71
C GLU A 26 2.19 0.90 -19.33
N PRO A 27 3.06 1.30 -20.27
CA PRO A 27 4.22 2.13 -19.97
C PRO A 27 3.81 3.54 -19.54
N ALA A 28 2.76 4.13 -20.13
CA ALA A 28 2.25 5.43 -19.69
C ALA A 28 1.78 5.37 -18.23
N ARG A 29 1.08 4.30 -17.84
CA ARG A 29 0.61 4.09 -16.47
C ARG A 29 1.78 3.97 -15.50
N LEU A 30 2.85 3.27 -15.87
CA LEU A 30 4.09 3.22 -15.09
C LEU A 30 4.76 4.60 -14.97
N GLY A 31 4.81 5.37 -16.06
CA GLY A 31 5.32 6.74 -16.05
C GLY A 31 4.56 7.64 -15.08
N VAL A 32 3.23 7.56 -15.09
CA VAL A 32 2.36 8.33 -14.20
C VAL A 32 2.59 7.94 -12.74
N THR A 33 2.68 6.64 -12.40
CA THR A 33 2.91 6.21 -11.02
C THR A 33 4.28 6.65 -10.51
N MET A 34 5.33 6.54 -11.33
CA MET A 34 6.65 7.07 -11.00
C MET A 34 6.62 8.59 -10.79
N GLY A 35 5.87 9.32 -11.62
CA GLY A 35 5.67 10.77 -11.46
C GLY A 35 5.02 11.13 -10.13
N HIS A 36 3.97 10.41 -9.71
CA HIS A 36 3.35 10.62 -8.41
C HIS A 36 4.30 10.34 -7.24
N LEU A 37 5.10 9.27 -7.33
CA LEU A 37 6.12 8.95 -6.33
C LEU A 37 7.21 10.03 -6.26
N ALA A 38 7.65 10.54 -7.41
CA ALA A 38 8.62 11.63 -7.48
C ALA A 38 8.08 12.91 -6.81
N VAL A 39 6.83 13.29 -7.11
CA VAL A 39 6.19 14.45 -6.47
C VAL A 39 6.06 14.24 -4.96
N ALA A 40 5.57 13.08 -4.52
CA ALA A 40 5.43 12.80 -3.09
C ALA A 40 6.78 12.86 -2.36
N THR A 41 7.83 12.26 -2.93
CA THR A 41 9.18 12.29 -2.35
C THR A 41 9.78 13.70 -2.34
N LEU A 42 9.56 14.50 -3.38
CA LEU A 42 9.97 15.90 -3.41
C LEU A 42 9.26 16.73 -2.33
N LEU A 43 7.96 16.57 -2.14
CA LEU A 43 7.21 17.28 -1.10
C LEU A 43 7.73 16.99 0.30
N PHE A 44 8.08 15.73 0.59
CA PHE A 44 8.75 15.37 1.85
C PHE A 44 10.18 15.91 1.92
N ARG A 45 10.92 15.91 0.81
CA ARG A 45 12.30 16.41 0.75
C ARG A 45 12.38 17.92 0.97
N TYR A 46 11.44 18.68 0.42
CA TYR A 46 11.32 20.14 0.60
C TYR A 46 10.62 20.54 1.90
N GLY A 47 10.21 19.58 2.73
CA GLY A 47 9.63 19.84 4.05
C GLY A 47 8.19 20.34 4.04
N VAL A 48 7.52 20.39 2.88
CA VAL A 48 6.14 20.88 2.73
C VAL A 48 5.15 20.04 3.55
N LEU A 49 5.38 18.73 3.64
CA LEU A 49 4.55 17.77 4.38
C LEU A 49 5.12 17.39 5.76
N GLY A 50 6.18 18.07 6.21
CA GLY A 50 6.89 17.76 7.45
C GLY A 50 7.65 16.42 7.42
N GLU A 51 8.06 15.94 8.59
CA GLU A 51 8.77 14.67 8.71
C GLU A 51 7.81 13.47 8.54
N ALA A 52 8.16 12.55 7.63
CA ALA A 52 7.41 11.31 7.37
C ALA A 52 7.54 10.26 8.50
N LYS A 53 7.47 10.64 9.78
CA LYS A 53 7.73 9.76 10.95
C LYS A 53 6.83 8.52 10.95
N ILE A 54 5.52 8.72 10.79
CA ILE A 54 4.53 7.64 10.81
C ILE A 54 4.73 6.73 9.59
N LEU A 55 4.89 7.31 8.39
CA LEU A 55 5.12 6.53 7.16
C LEU A 55 6.41 5.70 7.23
N ARG A 56 7.50 6.28 7.77
CA ARG A 56 8.76 5.55 7.98
C ARG A 56 8.59 4.42 8.99
N ALA A 57 7.80 4.62 10.04
CA ALA A 57 7.54 3.58 11.03
C ALA A 57 6.69 2.44 10.45
N LEU A 58 5.60 2.77 9.76
CA LEU A 58 4.76 1.81 9.04
C LEU A 58 5.57 1.01 8.01
N GLY A 59 6.44 1.67 7.23
CA GLY A 59 7.29 1.01 6.25
C GLY A 59 8.34 0.09 6.86
N ARG A 60 8.92 0.46 8.02
CA ARG A 60 9.88 -0.39 8.74
C ARG A 60 9.26 -1.63 9.38
N MET A 61 7.97 -1.57 9.67
CA MET A 61 7.18 -2.65 10.26
C MET A 61 6.06 -3.09 9.30
N SER A 62 6.36 -3.14 7.99
CA SER A 62 5.32 -3.34 6.96
C SER A 62 4.57 -4.66 7.12
N LEU A 63 5.24 -5.75 7.45
CA LEU A 63 4.61 -7.07 7.64
C LEU A 63 3.78 -7.10 8.93
N THR A 64 4.31 -6.55 10.02
CA THR A 64 3.58 -6.46 11.30
C THR A 64 2.34 -5.59 11.15
N THR A 65 2.50 -4.40 10.59
CA THR A 65 1.42 -3.41 10.50
C THR A 65 0.35 -3.88 9.52
N TYR A 66 0.72 -4.47 8.39
CA TYR A 66 -0.24 -5.09 7.47
C TYR A 66 -1.04 -6.22 8.13
N SER A 67 -0.35 -7.13 8.84
CA SER A 67 -1.01 -8.23 9.54
C SER A 67 -1.95 -7.72 10.62
N LEU A 68 -1.52 -6.71 11.40
CA LEU A 68 -2.34 -6.09 12.43
C LEU A 68 -3.57 -5.41 11.84
N GLN A 69 -3.43 -4.65 10.75
CA GLN A 69 -4.55 -4.03 10.05
C GLN A 69 -5.54 -5.09 9.56
N SER A 70 -5.04 -6.16 8.92
CA SER A 70 -5.87 -7.26 8.45
C SER A 70 -6.65 -7.93 9.59
N ILE A 71 -5.98 -8.27 10.69
CA ILE A 71 -6.61 -8.85 11.88
C ILE A 71 -7.67 -7.91 12.45
N LEU A 72 -7.36 -6.63 12.62
CA LEU A 72 -8.31 -5.63 13.15
C LEU A 72 -9.53 -5.50 12.24
N THR A 73 -9.33 -5.39 10.92
CA THR A 73 -10.46 -5.33 9.97
C THR A 73 -11.26 -6.63 9.98
N SER A 74 -10.60 -7.78 10.10
CA SER A 74 -11.29 -9.07 10.13
C SER A 74 -12.15 -9.21 11.38
N LEU A 75 -11.61 -8.86 12.55
CA LEU A 75 -12.35 -8.84 13.81
C LEU A 75 -13.53 -7.87 13.75
N LEU A 76 -13.33 -6.66 13.21
CA LEU A 76 -14.40 -5.66 13.09
C LEU A 76 -15.52 -6.10 12.14
N PHE A 77 -15.18 -6.53 10.92
CA PHE A 77 -16.20 -6.82 9.92
C PHE A 77 -16.77 -8.23 10.06
N TYR A 78 -15.93 -9.25 10.21
CA TYR A 78 -16.39 -10.64 10.31
C TYR A 78 -16.71 -11.04 11.76
N GLY A 79 -15.94 -10.56 12.74
CA GLY A 79 -16.17 -10.88 14.15
C GLY A 79 -17.40 -10.19 14.74
N PHE A 80 -17.53 -8.87 14.53
CA PHE A 80 -18.69 -8.10 14.99
C PHE A 80 -19.82 -8.01 13.95
N GLY A 81 -19.69 -8.66 12.79
CA GLY A 81 -20.75 -8.72 11.77
C GLY A 81 -21.05 -7.39 11.09
N LEU A 82 -20.08 -6.46 11.04
CA LEU A 82 -20.28 -5.12 10.48
C LEU A 82 -20.30 -5.07 8.94
N VAL A 83 -20.16 -6.22 8.26
CA VAL A 83 -20.21 -6.30 6.78
C VAL A 83 -21.54 -5.74 6.27
N GLY A 84 -21.48 -4.76 5.36
CA GLY A 84 -22.65 -4.15 4.74
C GLY A 84 -23.48 -3.23 5.64
N SER A 85 -23.10 -3.09 6.92
CA SER A 85 -23.84 -2.27 7.90
C SER A 85 -23.38 -0.81 7.96
N ILE A 86 -22.18 -0.50 7.46
CA ILE A 86 -21.55 0.81 7.56
C ILE A 86 -21.57 1.51 6.19
N SER A 87 -21.91 2.80 6.18
CA SER A 87 -21.84 3.64 4.98
C SER A 87 -20.41 3.83 4.49
N PHE A 88 -20.23 4.24 3.22
CA PHE A 88 -18.90 4.49 2.66
C PHE A 88 -18.06 5.46 3.50
N SER A 89 -18.66 6.55 3.99
CA SER A 89 -17.99 7.52 4.86
C SER A 89 -17.55 6.89 6.19
N GLY A 90 -18.38 6.02 6.78
CA GLY A 90 -18.02 5.29 7.99
C GLY A 90 -16.89 4.28 7.76
N LEU A 91 -16.84 3.64 6.59
CA LEU A 91 -15.72 2.78 6.19
C LEU A 91 -14.42 3.57 6.08
N MET A 92 -14.46 4.75 5.45
CA MET A 92 -13.28 5.63 5.34
C MET A 92 -12.79 6.10 6.70
N LEU A 93 -13.71 6.50 7.60
CA LEU A 93 -13.34 6.90 8.96
C LEU A 93 -12.74 5.74 9.75
N THR A 94 -13.33 4.54 9.65
CA THR A 94 -12.82 3.33 10.29
C THR A 94 -11.42 2.97 9.76
N SER A 95 -11.22 3.04 8.44
CA SER A 95 -9.92 2.79 7.82
C SER A 95 -8.86 3.78 8.29
N ALA A 96 -9.19 5.08 8.33
CA ALA A 96 -8.30 6.12 8.83
C ALA A 96 -7.97 5.92 10.32
N ALA A 97 -8.95 5.52 11.14
CA ALA A 97 -8.74 5.22 12.55
C ALA A 97 -7.81 4.03 12.76
N ILE A 98 -8.02 2.92 12.05
CA ILE A 98 -7.15 1.74 12.09
C ILE A 98 -5.74 2.12 11.64
N TRP A 99 -5.61 2.90 10.55
CA TRP A 99 -4.31 3.38 10.08
C TRP A 99 -3.60 4.24 11.12
N ALA A 100 -4.31 5.17 11.77
CA ALA A 100 -3.74 6.04 12.80
C ALA A 100 -3.30 5.25 14.04
N VAL A 101 -4.12 4.32 14.52
CA VAL A 101 -3.81 3.45 15.66
C VAL A 101 -2.59 2.57 15.35
N THR A 102 -2.60 1.89 14.20
CA THR A 102 -1.49 1.02 13.80
C THR A 102 -0.20 1.81 13.53
N GLY A 103 -0.31 3.03 12.98
CA GLY A 103 0.82 3.95 12.81
C GLY A 103 1.40 4.44 14.14
N ALA A 104 0.55 4.83 15.08
CA ALA A 104 0.98 5.22 16.43
C ALA A 104 1.66 4.06 17.17
N MET A 105 1.07 2.86 17.11
CA MET A 105 1.67 1.65 17.66
C MET A 105 3.03 1.36 17.04
N ALA A 106 3.18 1.48 15.71
CA ALA A 106 4.45 1.27 15.02
C ALA A 106 5.53 2.28 15.47
N VAL A 107 5.16 3.57 15.59
CA VAL A 107 6.09 4.60 16.09
C VAL A 107 6.51 4.32 17.53
N LEU A 108 5.56 3.99 18.42
CA LEU A 108 5.83 3.68 19.83
C LEU A 108 6.67 2.40 19.97
N TRP A 109 6.41 1.39 19.14
CA TRP A 109 7.17 0.16 19.10
C TRP A 109 8.61 0.42 18.69
N LEU A 110 8.84 1.16 17.59
CA LEU A 110 10.18 1.45 17.09
C LEU A 110 11.03 2.33 18.00
N ARG A 111 10.43 3.01 18.98
CA ARG A 111 11.16 3.68 20.07
C ARG A 111 11.82 2.71 21.04
N LYS A 112 11.23 1.53 21.22
CA LYS A 112 11.72 0.50 22.16
C LYS A 112 12.43 -0.65 21.44
N PHE A 113 11.92 -1.06 20.28
CA PHE A 113 12.34 -2.24 19.53
C PHE A 113 12.72 -1.86 18.09
N PRO A 114 13.97 -2.04 17.64
CA PRO A 114 14.40 -1.70 16.28
C PRO A 114 13.76 -2.53 15.15
N ILE A 115 13.12 -3.66 15.46
CA ILE A 115 12.46 -4.56 14.50
C ILE A 115 11.02 -4.86 14.93
N GLY A 116 10.13 -4.99 13.94
CA GLY A 116 8.76 -5.45 14.21
C GLY A 116 8.69 -6.95 14.53
N PRO A 117 7.67 -7.38 15.28
CA PRO A 117 7.51 -8.76 15.74
C PRO A 117 7.39 -9.76 14.59
N ALA A 118 6.60 -9.45 13.55
CA ALA A 118 6.43 -10.35 12.41
C ALA A 118 7.70 -10.40 11.54
N GLU A 119 8.38 -9.28 11.38
CA GLU A 119 9.67 -9.18 10.67
C GLU A 119 10.77 -9.96 11.40
N TRP A 120 10.73 -9.98 12.73
CA TRP A 120 11.61 -10.84 13.51
C TRP A 120 11.27 -12.33 13.29
N LEU A 121 9.98 -12.69 13.33
CA LEU A 121 9.54 -14.07 13.15
C LEU A 121 9.96 -14.63 11.79
N ILE A 122 9.77 -13.86 10.71
CA ILE A 122 10.17 -14.31 9.36
C ILE A 122 11.70 -14.43 9.24
N ARG A 123 12.48 -13.55 9.88
CA ARG A 123 13.95 -13.68 9.90
C ARG A 123 14.38 -14.90 10.72
N ALA A 124 13.73 -15.14 11.86
CA ALA A 124 14.00 -16.30 12.68
C ALA A 124 13.73 -17.61 11.91
N ALA A 125 12.60 -17.67 11.19
CA ALA A 125 12.25 -18.80 10.33
C ALA A 125 13.23 -18.95 9.14
N ALA A 126 13.56 -17.87 8.44
CA ALA A 126 14.41 -17.92 7.25
C ALA A 126 15.86 -18.33 7.55
N TYR A 127 16.41 -17.89 8.69
CA TYR A 127 17.81 -18.17 9.04
C TYR A 127 17.97 -19.30 10.05
N GLY A 128 16.89 -19.90 10.56
CA GLY A 128 16.92 -20.94 11.59
C GLY A 128 17.54 -20.52 12.93
N ARG A 129 17.80 -19.21 13.12
CA ARG A 129 18.45 -18.65 14.31
C ARG A 129 17.44 -17.86 15.14
N TRP A 130 16.60 -18.59 15.88
CA TRP A 130 15.64 -18.03 16.86
C TRP A 130 16.29 -17.09 17.88
N ARG A 131 17.60 -17.27 18.14
CA ARG A 131 18.39 -16.46 19.07
C ARG A 131 18.98 -15.17 18.46
N SER A 132 18.74 -14.88 17.18
CA SER A 132 19.25 -13.65 16.56
C SER A 132 18.43 -12.43 16.98
N ARG A 133 18.68 -11.97 18.21
CA ARG A 133 18.36 -10.66 18.79
C ARG A 133 16.87 -10.28 18.77
N LEU A 134 16.12 -10.76 19.76
CA LEU A 134 15.04 -9.93 20.34
C LEU A 134 15.73 -8.69 20.93
N PRO A 135 15.55 -7.49 20.36
CA PRO A 135 16.28 -6.33 20.84
C PRO A 135 15.58 -5.81 22.10
N GLY A 136 16.13 -6.20 23.25
CA GLY A 136 15.57 -5.93 24.58
C GLY A 136 16.08 -6.92 25.65
N ALA A 137 16.62 -8.06 25.25
CA ALA A 137 17.28 -9.02 26.15
C ALA A 137 18.75 -8.66 26.43
N GLY A 138 18.99 -7.38 26.76
CA GLY A 138 20.31 -6.81 27.00
C GLY A 138 20.20 -5.52 27.80
N ALA A 139 19.59 -5.61 28.97
CA ALA A 139 19.81 -4.75 30.12
C ALA A 139 19.93 -5.68 31.33
#